data_AF-A0A0G4E9S4-F1
#
_entry.id   AF-A0A0G4E9S4-F1
#
_cell.length_a   1.000
_cell.length_b   1.000
_cell.length_c   1.000
_cell.angle_alpha   90.00
_cell.angle_beta   90.00
_cell.angle_gamma   90.00
#
_symmetry.space_group_name_H-M   'P 1'
#
loop_
_entity.id
_entity.type
_entity.pdbx_description
1 polymer ?
#
loop_
_entity_poly.entity_id
_entity_poly.type
_entity_poly.pdbx_seq_one_letter_code
_entity_poly.pdbx_strand_id
1 'polypeptide(L)'
;MAAATHHDVMSMSDEGGAPPKRPRTQGGEEMTPSDSKSSIAEGMAQLEERIASLHSHIQQATREAADVQELFNKTVAAQTPFLAQKWPGVLSALSSAVEGLRGIGEGVKGTCRPIGWAKPPPPRHLGDDLSADVWRGVIHPMLSVSEAVCSARPTSKAHGSQLVDEAFMLKRIDQDLNKDSLTGLVDVERPTPPTGTPTAADTDPPGGPPTHPQPDSDAATPADRSRRFRYLSASAYALERGGAVLQQMADFIHLSHKYKLTKELPLRLSADGMADDLANKTALDELPLALAVYKTFGHLLTYKPEGSDEETSLALERVEGGDDGDQSESGQDSEDGMDEGGNEEQDDDIDQQGQENGGGDVSAGEGPGGSQQGGQPGGVRRQRYRIGEEDFTTVHLADLPPTHPYRSTYDVDDPVVRHDDCLYPSFTTFLKATVLMRWYGQEGVEEEELTDAHVGRDDTGYQFLLTAPAIEGYKTVDYIDEHPVHQGYDGRRLIILKGTVATDTIAAYLLVVSGSIRLYTTEAPSDGSTDIDRYPIAVAAARPLLAKYGLEMTVLA
;
A
#
# COMPACT_ATOMS: atom_id res chain seq x y z
N MET A 1 65.34 17.31 -15.62
CA MET A 1 65.43 18.55 -14.81
C MET A 1 64.26 18.52 -13.85
N ALA A 2 64.40 17.91 -12.67
CA ALA A 2 64.92 18.55 -11.44
C ALA A 2 64.03 19.76 -11.07
N ALA A 3 63.00 19.61 -10.24
CA ALA A 3 63.01 19.49 -8.78
C ALA A 3 63.59 20.73 -8.07
N ALA A 4 62.73 21.50 -7.40
CA ALA A 4 63.09 22.34 -6.26
C ALA A 4 61.83 22.66 -5.42
N THR A 5 61.64 21.84 -4.40
CA THR A 5 60.80 22.02 -3.23
C THR A 5 61.34 23.14 -2.33
N HIS A 6 60.48 24.04 -1.86
CA HIS A 6 60.78 24.93 -0.74
C HIS A 6 59.96 24.51 0.48
N HIS A 7 60.71 24.19 1.55
CA HIS A 7 60.24 23.99 2.92
C HIS A 7 59.57 25.26 3.44
N ASP A 8 58.45 25.11 4.15
CA ASP A 8 58.20 25.95 5.32
C ASP A 8 57.70 25.10 6.49
N VAL A 9 58.25 25.43 7.66
CA VAL A 9 58.12 24.70 8.93
C VAL A 9 57.34 25.62 9.85
N MET A 10 56.13 25.21 10.24
CA MET A 10 55.46 25.79 11.40
C MET A 10 55.02 24.69 12.36
N SER A 11 55.75 24.63 13.47
CA SER A 11 55.36 24.00 14.72
C SER A 11 53.99 24.51 15.16
N MET A 12 53.06 23.59 15.47
CA MET A 12 52.00 23.85 16.42
C MET A 12 51.92 22.74 17.45
N SER A 13 51.85 23.21 18.68
CA SER A 13 51.95 22.46 19.92
C SER A 13 50.71 21.63 20.21
N ASP A 14 51.00 20.54 20.89
CA ASP A 14 50.16 19.62 21.64
C ASP A 14 49.34 20.37 22.72
N GLU A 15 48.00 20.35 22.62
CA GLU A 15 47.10 20.55 23.77
C GLU A 15 45.92 19.57 23.66
N GLY A 16 45.92 18.59 24.58
CA GLY A 16 44.86 17.61 24.74
C GLY A 16 43.58 18.24 25.31
N GLY A 17 42.50 18.15 24.55
CA GLY A 17 41.13 18.40 24.99
C GLY A 17 40.36 17.09 25.16
N ALA A 18 39.86 16.85 26.38
CA ALA A 18 39.04 15.70 26.74
C ALA A 18 37.71 15.63 25.95
N PRO A 19 37.15 14.43 25.70
CA PRO A 19 35.93 14.28 24.91
C PRO A 19 34.68 14.78 25.66
N PRO A 20 33.69 15.38 24.97
CA PRO A 20 32.47 15.86 25.59
C PRO A 20 31.57 14.69 26.01
N LYS A 21 31.06 14.79 27.24
CA LYS A 21 30.08 13.85 27.82
C LYS A 21 28.76 13.94 27.04
N ARG A 22 28.30 12.80 26.52
CA ARG A 22 26.96 12.63 25.94
C ARG A 22 25.87 13.02 26.94
N PRO A 23 24.83 13.78 26.53
CA PRO A 23 23.66 14.00 27.35
C PRO A 23 22.85 12.70 27.45
N ARG A 24 22.45 12.38 28.68
CA ARG A 24 21.65 11.22 29.04
C ARG A 24 20.18 11.60 28.82
N THR A 25 19.60 11.18 27.70
CA THR A 25 18.16 11.30 27.43
C THR A 25 17.42 10.36 28.36
N GLN A 26 16.84 10.92 29.41
CA GLN A 26 15.92 10.25 30.31
C GLN A 26 14.55 10.89 30.08
N GLY A 27 13.83 10.34 29.10
CA GLY A 27 12.49 10.75 28.69
C GLY A 27 11.73 9.52 28.22
N GLY A 28 11.59 8.53 29.11
CA GLY A 28 10.63 7.45 28.90
C GLY A 28 9.29 7.95 29.39
N GLU A 29 8.38 8.25 28.47
CA GLU A 29 6.96 8.34 28.79
C GLU A 29 6.51 6.94 29.24
N GLU A 30 6.29 6.83 30.55
CA GLU A 30 5.75 5.65 31.19
C GLU A 30 4.29 5.50 30.76
N MET A 31 4.07 4.73 29.68
CA MET A 31 2.76 4.31 29.23
C MET A 31 2.01 3.71 30.41
N THR A 32 0.94 4.37 30.85
CA THR A 32 0.25 3.94 32.07
C THR A 32 -0.32 2.53 31.86
N PRO A 33 -0.24 1.61 32.84
CA PRO A 33 -0.74 0.23 32.72
C PRO A 33 -2.26 0.09 32.49
N SER A 34 -2.97 1.20 32.36
CA SER A 34 -4.42 1.26 32.19
C SER A 34 -4.84 1.07 30.72
N ASP A 35 -4.09 1.63 29.77
CA ASP A 35 -4.49 1.63 28.35
C ASP A 35 -4.25 0.26 27.68
N SER A 36 -3.19 -0.45 28.05
CA SER A 36 -2.94 -1.82 27.56
C SER A 36 -3.96 -2.85 28.06
N LYS A 37 -4.58 -2.60 29.22
CA LYS A 37 -5.63 -3.50 29.76
C LYS A 37 -6.95 -3.35 29.01
N SER A 38 -7.25 -2.14 28.55
CA SER A 38 -8.43 -1.82 27.75
C SER A 38 -8.44 -2.60 26.43
N SER A 39 -7.33 -2.52 25.67
CA SER A 39 -7.19 -3.17 24.37
C SER A 39 -7.26 -4.70 24.43
N ILE A 40 -6.68 -5.33 25.46
CA ILE A 40 -6.75 -6.78 25.64
C ILE A 40 -8.17 -7.23 25.99
N ALA A 41 -8.89 -6.49 26.83
CA ALA A 41 -10.27 -6.80 27.19
C ALA A 41 -11.20 -6.70 25.98
N GLU A 42 -11.02 -5.68 25.14
CA GLU A 42 -11.79 -5.48 23.91
C GLU A 42 -11.52 -6.58 22.88
N GLY A 43 -10.25 -6.94 22.67
CA GLY A 43 -9.89 -8.05 21.77
C GLY A 43 -10.45 -9.40 22.24
N MET A 44 -10.49 -9.65 23.55
CA MET A 44 -11.09 -10.85 24.12
C MET A 44 -12.62 -10.88 23.95
N ALA A 45 -13.30 -9.74 24.12
CA ALA A 45 -14.74 -9.66 23.89
C ALA A 45 -15.11 -9.92 22.42
N GLN A 46 -14.36 -9.36 21.48
CA GLN A 46 -14.54 -9.64 20.04
C GLN A 46 -14.29 -11.12 19.69
N LEU A 47 -13.30 -11.75 20.33
CA LEU A 47 -13.03 -13.17 20.16
C LEU A 47 -14.18 -14.04 20.69
N GLU A 48 -14.74 -13.72 21.86
CA GLU A 48 -15.91 -14.43 22.41
C GLU A 48 -17.13 -14.32 21.48
N GLU A 49 -17.40 -13.13 20.94
CA GLU A 49 -18.49 -12.89 19.99
C GLU A 49 -18.31 -13.72 18.71
N ARG A 50 -17.09 -13.74 18.15
CA ARG A 50 -16.78 -14.55 16.96
C ARG A 50 -16.89 -16.05 17.21
N ILE A 51 -16.45 -16.53 18.38
CA ILE A 51 -16.62 -17.95 18.77
C ILE A 51 -18.10 -18.29 18.90
N ALA A 52 -18.91 -17.42 19.51
CA ALA A 52 -20.35 -17.61 19.63
C ALA A 52 -21.05 -17.64 18.27
N SER A 53 -20.68 -16.71 17.37
CA SER A 53 -21.17 -16.65 15.99
C SER A 53 -20.81 -17.93 15.20
N LEU A 54 -19.54 -18.36 15.27
CA LEU A 54 -19.09 -19.59 14.62
C LEU A 54 -19.81 -20.83 15.16
N HIS A 55 -19.96 -20.92 16.48
CA HIS A 55 -20.70 -22.01 17.11
C HIS A 55 -22.17 -22.04 16.63
N SER A 56 -22.83 -20.88 16.51
CA SER A 56 -24.17 -20.77 15.95
C SER A 56 -24.25 -21.27 14.50
N HIS A 57 -23.30 -20.85 13.64
CA HIS A 57 -23.23 -21.30 12.25
C HIS A 57 -22.99 -22.81 12.12
N ILE A 58 -22.10 -23.39 12.92
CA ILE A 58 -21.86 -24.84 12.86
C ILE A 58 -23.06 -25.61 13.40
N GLN A 59 -23.75 -25.12 14.43
CA GLN A 59 -25.01 -25.72 14.89
C GLN A 59 -26.10 -25.65 13.83
N GLN A 60 -26.19 -24.55 13.08
CA GLN A 60 -27.11 -24.42 11.96
C GLN A 60 -26.76 -25.41 10.85
N ALA A 61 -25.50 -25.47 10.43
CA ALA A 61 -25.02 -26.43 9.44
C ALA A 61 -25.24 -27.89 9.87
N THR A 62 -25.10 -28.19 11.16
CA THR A 62 -25.36 -29.53 11.72
C THR A 62 -26.85 -29.88 11.65
N ARG A 63 -27.74 -28.92 11.93
CA ARG A 63 -29.19 -29.10 11.79
C ARG A 63 -29.58 -29.33 10.33
N GLU A 64 -29.09 -28.48 9.43
CA GLU A 64 -29.34 -28.62 7.99
C GLU A 64 -28.78 -29.94 7.44
N ALA A 65 -27.58 -30.37 7.88
CA ALA A 65 -27.02 -31.65 7.50
C ALA A 65 -27.84 -32.84 8.04
N ALA A 66 -28.48 -32.71 9.21
CA ALA A 66 -29.39 -33.73 9.73
C ALA A 66 -30.70 -33.81 8.92
N ASP A 67 -31.26 -32.66 8.54
CA ASP A 67 -32.45 -32.60 7.68
C ASP A 67 -32.15 -33.19 6.29
N VAL A 68 -31.00 -32.85 5.71
CA VAL A 68 -30.49 -33.43 4.46
C VAL A 68 -30.22 -34.92 4.62
N GLN A 69 -29.76 -35.39 5.78
CA GLN A 69 -29.52 -36.82 6.03
C GLN A 69 -30.83 -37.61 6.01
N GLU A 70 -31.91 -37.07 6.56
CA GLU A 70 -33.22 -37.71 6.50
C GLU A 70 -33.70 -37.83 5.04
N LEU A 71 -33.57 -36.74 4.28
CA LEU A 71 -33.92 -36.73 2.86
C LEU A 71 -33.05 -37.69 2.05
N PHE A 72 -31.73 -37.69 2.27
CA PHE A 72 -30.74 -38.52 1.62
C PHE A 72 -30.98 -40.01 1.91
N ASN A 73 -31.28 -40.38 3.16
CA ASN A 73 -31.63 -41.76 3.53
C ASN A 73 -32.91 -42.23 2.84
N LYS A 74 -33.86 -41.32 2.59
CA LYS A 74 -35.15 -41.65 1.97
C LYS A 74 -35.07 -41.81 0.45
N THR A 75 -34.20 -41.06 -0.23
CA THR A 75 -34.14 -41.03 -1.71
C THR A 75 -32.85 -41.62 -2.30
N VAL A 76 -31.69 -41.30 -1.72
CA VAL A 76 -30.39 -41.53 -2.37
C VAL A 76 -29.68 -42.78 -1.84
N ALA A 77 -29.87 -43.15 -0.58
CA ALA A 77 -29.23 -44.32 0.03
C ALA A 77 -29.58 -45.65 -0.70
N ALA A 78 -30.71 -45.72 -1.39
CA ALA A 78 -31.09 -46.87 -2.22
C ALA A 78 -30.37 -46.90 -3.59
N GLN A 79 -29.87 -45.77 -4.09
CA GLN A 79 -29.29 -45.64 -5.43
C GLN A 79 -27.76 -45.57 -5.43
N THR A 80 -27.12 -45.08 -4.37
CA THR A 80 -25.65 -44.90 -4.30
C THR A 80 -25.06 -45.29 -2.93
N PRO A 81 -24.80 -46.60 -2.69
CA PRO A 81 -24.33 -47.12 -1.40
C PRO A 81 -23.00 -46.55 -0.91
N PHE A 82 -22.12 -46.14 -1.82
CA PHE A 82 -20.80 -45.58 -1.49
C PHE A 82 -20.89 -44.21 -0.79
N LEU A 83 -21.82 -43.35 -1.19
CA LEU A 83 -22.01 -42.04 -0.55
C LEU A 83 -22.65 -42.19 0.84
N ALA A 84 -23.56 -43.16 0.99
CA ALA A 84 -24.15 -43.50 2.29
C ALA A 84 -23.12 -43.99 3.31
N GLN A 85 -22.03 -44.64 2.87
CA GLN A 85 -20.94 -45.04 3.78
C GLN A 85 -20.10 -43.88 4.30
N LYS A 86 -19.94 -42.79 3.54
CA LYS A 86 -19.09 -41.66 3.92
C LYS A 86 -19.83 -40.60 4.76
N TRP A 87 -21.14 -40.51 4.60
CA TRP A 87 -21.95 -39.48 5.25
C TRP A 87 -21.91 -39.48 6.80
N PRO A 88 -21.93 -40.64 7.50
CA PRO A 88 -21.74 -40.67 8.94
C PRO A 88 -20.40 -40.04 9.41
N GLY A 89 -19.36 -40.12 8.59
CA GLY A 89 -18.07 -39.48 8.86
C GLY A 89 -18.15 -37.94 8.86
N VAL A 90 -18.93 -37.37 7.93
CA VAL A 90 -19.18 -35.92 7.86
C VAL A 90 -19.93 -35.43 9.11
N LEU A 91 -20.99 -36.14 9.50
CA LEU A 91 -21.76 -35.81 10.72
C LEU A 91 -20.93 -35.92 11.99
N SER A 92 -20.05 -36.93 12.05
CA SER A 92 -19.13 -37.13 13.18
C SER A 92 -18.09 -36.00 13.25
N ALA A 93 -17.56 -35.56 12.11
CA ALA A 93 -16.64 -34.43 12.03
C ALA A 93 -17.31 -33.10 12.44
N LEU A 94 -18.53 -32.83 11.98
CA LEU A 94 -19.31 -31.65 12.37
C LEU A 94 -19.62 -31.65 13.87
N SER A 95 -20.05 -32.79 14.41
CA SER A 95 -20.33 -32.92 15.84
C SER A 95 -19.05 -32.72 16.68
N SER A 96 -17.94 -33.30 16.25
CA SER A 96 -16.63 -33.10 16.90
C SER A 96 -16.20 -31.63 16.86
N ALA A 97 -16.44 -30.92 15.75
CA ALA A 97 -16.15 -29.49 15.63
C ALA A 97 -17.01 -28.64 16.58
N VAL A 98 -18.31 -28.94 16.73
CA VAL A 98 -19.21 -28.26 17.69
C VAL A 98 -18.70 -28.45 19.13
N GLU A 99 -18.36 -29.68 19.48
CA GLU A 99 -17.82 -30.04 20.80
C GLU A 99 -16.48 -29.33 21.09
N GLY A 100 -15.60 -29.29 20.10
CA GLY A 100 -14.32 -28.56 20.16
C GLY A 100 -14.50 -27.06 20.36
N LEU A 101 -15.39 -26.42 19.59
CA LEU A 101 -15.70 -24.99 19.74
C LEU A 101 -16.33 -24.67 21.09
N ARG A 102 -17.21 -25.53 21.60
CA ARG A 102 -17.76 -25.36 22.95
C ARG A 102 -16.67 -25.46 24.00
N GLY A 103 -15.74 -26.40 23.85
CA GLY A 103 -14.57 -26.52 24.72
C GLY A 103 -13.69 -25.26 24.71
N ILE A 104 -13.44 -24.68 23.53
CA ILE A 104 -12.69 -23.43 23.37
C ILE A 104 -13.44 -22.26 24.02
N GLY A 105 -14.74 -22.11 23.76
CA GLY A 105 -15.55 -21.04 24.35
C GLY A 105 -15.59 -21.08 25.88
N GLU A 106 -15.69 -22.27 26.47
CA GLU A 106 -15.62 -22.42 27.94
C GLU A 106 -14.20 -22.20 28.48
N GLY A 107 -13.17 -22.51 27.71
CA GLY A 107 -11.77 -22.21 28.04
C GLY A 107 -11.47 -20.70 28.05
N VAL A 108 -11.99 -19.96 27.07
CA VAL A 108 -11.87 -18.49 26.96
C VAL A 108 -12.60 -17.79 28.10
N LYS A 109 -13.83 -18.21 28.43
CA LYS A 109 -14.56 -17.69 29.61
C LYS A 109 -13.83 -17.97 30.94
N GLY A 110 -13.03 -19.04 30.98
CA GLY A 110 -12.25 -19.44 32.14
C GLY A 110 -11.03 -18.55 32.42
N THR A 111 -10.49 -17.88 31.40
CA THR A 111 -9.29 -17.02 31.55
C THR A 111 -9.61 -15.58 31.96
N CYS A 112 -10.89 -15.16 31.90
CA CYS A 112 -11.35 -13.80 32.23
C CYS A 112 -12.08 -13.70 33.59
N ARG A 113 -11.48 -14.20 34.70
CA ARG A 113 -12.01 -13.93 36.05
C ARG A 113 -11.16 -12.90 36.81
N PRO A 114 -11.78 -11.94 37.53
CA PRO A 114 -11.07 -11.03 38.43
C PRO A 114 -10.22 -11.80 39.45
N ILE A 115 -9.02 -11.28 39.70
CA ILE A 115 -8.06 -11.82 40.68
C ILE A 115 -8.76 -11.93 42.04
N GLY A 116 -8.96 -13.15 42.55
CA GLY A 116 -9.36 -13.37 43.95
C GLY A 116 -10.26 -14.56 44.29
N TRP A 117 -10.72 -15.38 43.35
CA TRP A 117 -11.55 -16.57 43.67
C TRP A 117 -10.84 -17.88 43.32
N ALA A 118 -11.18 -18.94 44.08
CA ALA A 118 -10.47 -20.23 44.16
C ALA A 118 -9.94 -20.77 42.83
N LYS A 119 -8.74 -21.38 42.90
CA LYS A 119 -8.03 -22.03 41.79
C LYS A 119 -9.01 -22.90 40.98
N PRO A 120 -9.30 -22.58 39.71
CA PRO A 120 -10.14 -23.44 38.89
C PRO A 120 -9.48 -24.81 38.76
N PRO A 121 -10.27 -25.89 38.58
CA PRO A 121 -9.69 -27.16 38.16
C PRO A 121 -8.84 -26.90 36.90
N PRO A 122 -7.68 -27.55 36.77
CA PRO A 122 -6.80 -27.34 35.62
C PRO A 122 -7.64 -27.47 34.33
N PRO A 123 -7.43 -26.58 33.34
CA PRO A 123 -8.19 -26.63 32.10
C PRO A 123 -8.10 -28.06 31.57
N ARG A 124 -9.26 -28.68 31.31
CA ARG A 124 -9.27 -29.98 30.65
C ARG A 124 -8.49 -29.80 29.36
N HIS A 125 -7.53 -30.70 29.13
CA HIS A 125 -6.62 -30.73 28.00
C HIS A 125 -7.37 -31.03 26.68
N LEU A 126 -8.36 -30.21 26.32
CA LEU A 126 -9.13 -30.34 25.08
C LEU A 126 -8.23 -30.27 23.83
N GLY A 127 -7.06 -29.63 23.95
CA GLY A 127 -6.07 -29.59 22.88
C GLY A 127 -5.36 -30.93 22.60
N ASP A 128 -5.37 -31.87 23.55
CA ASP A 128 -4.66 -33.15 23.42
C ASP A 128 -5.54 -34.25 22.77
N ASP A 129 -6.86 -34.03 22.63
CA ASP A 129 -7.81 -35.02 22.07
C ASP A 129 -8.02 -34.88 20.54
N LEU A 130 -7.63 -33.75 19.95
CA LEU A 130 -7.75 -33.52 18.50
C LEU A 130 -6.48 -33.96 17.77
N SER A 131 -6.61 -34.78 16.72
CA SER A 131 -5.46 -35.21 15.94
C SER A 131 -4.80 -34.03 15.22
N ALA A 132 -3.48 -34.15 14.99
CA ALA A 132 -2.70 -33.16 14.24
C ALA A 132 -3.29 -32.89 12.83
N ASP A 133 -3.93 -33.90 12.22
CA ASP A 133 -4.58 -33.78 10.92
C ASP A 133 -5.82 -32.88 10.96
N VAL A 134 -6.63 -32.93 12.03
CA VAL A 134 -7.79 -32.04 12.20
C VAL A 134 -7.34 -30.60 12.41
N TRP A 135 -6.32 -30.39 13.24
CA TRP A 135 -5.72 -29.07 13.41
C TRP A 135 -5.20 -28.50 12.09
N ARG A 136 -4.39 -29.27 11.36
CA ARG A 136 -3.76 -28.85 10.10
C ARG A 136 -4.76 -28.67 8.96
N GLY A 137 -5.72 -29.60 8.83
CA GLY A 137 -6.60 -29.69 7.68
C GLY A 137 -7.88 -28.88 7.80
N VAL A 138 -8.35 -28.60 9.03
CA VAL A 138 -9.66 -27.96 9.26
C VAL A 138 -9.50 -26.66 10.03
N ILE A 139 -8.82 -26.68 11.18
CA ILE A 139 -8.81 -25.52 12.08
C ILE A 139 -7.89 -24.42 11.56
N HIS A 140 -6.61 -24.71 11.32
CA HIS A 140 -5.63 -23.68 10.93
C HIS A 140 -5.98 -22.90 9.65
N PRO A 141 -6.52 -23.52 8.58
CA PRO A 141 -6.95 -22.77 7.40
C PRO A 141 -8.04 -21.72 7.66
N MET A 142 -8.84 -21.91 8.70
CA MET A 142 -9.94 -21.01 9.09
C MET A 142 -9.49 -19.85 9.99
N LEU A 143 -8.28 -19.91 10.53
CA LEU A 143 -7.73 -18.86 11.38
C LEU A 143 -7.05 -17.80 10.51
N SER A 144 -7.15 -16.54 10.94
CA SER A 144 -6.24 -15.49 10.47
C SER A 144 -4.80 -15.81 10.87
N VAL A 145 -3.82 -15.21 10.19
CA VAL A 145 -2.41 -15.35 10.54
C VAL A 145 -2.18 -14.93 12.00
N SER A 146 -2.80 -13.84 12.44
CA SER A 146 -2.71 -13.37 13.82
C SER A 146 -3.26 -14.39 14.82
N GLU A 147 -4.42 -15.00 14.55
CA GLU A 147 -4.99 -16.04 15.43
C GLU A 147 -4.16 -17.33 15.44
N ALA A 148 -3.64 -17.73 14.27
CA ALA A 148 -2.77 -18.91 14.16
C ALA A 148 -1.49 -18.72 14.99
N VAL A 149 -0.84 -17.55 14.91
CA VAL A 149 0.41 -17.24 15.62
C VAL A 149 0.21 -16.93 17.09
N CYS A 150 -0.75 -16.08 17.44
CA CYS A 150 -0.92 -15.58 18.80
C CYS A 150 -1.77 -16.49 19.69
N SER A 151 -2.72 -17.23 19.11
CA SER A 151 -3.69 -18.04 19.88
C SER A 151 -3.47 -19.53 19.73
N ALA A 152 -3.43 -20.05 18.49
CA ALA A 152 -3.35 -21.50 18.26
C ALA A 152 -1.95 -22.06 18.55
N ARG A 153 -0.89 -21.37 18.12
CA ARG A 153 0.50 -21.82 18.32
C ARG A 153 0.88 -21.99 19.81
N PRO A 154 0.54 -21.08 20.75
CA PRO A 154 0.90 -21.24 22.15
C PRO A 154 0.00 -22.22 22.94
N THR A 155 -1.23 -22.46 22.49
CA THR A 155 -2.22 -23.26 23.24
C THR A 155 -1.99 -24.76 23.14
N SER A 156 -1.41 -25.25 22.04
CA SER A 156 -1.04 -26.66 21.91
C SER A 156 0.42 -26.87 22.29
N LYS A 157 0.66 -27.38 23.51
CA LYS A 157 2.01 -27.73 23.98
C LYS A 157 2.64 -28.88 23.17
N ALA A 158 1.82 -29.80 22.68
CA ALA A 158 2.28 -30.98 21.94
C ALA A 158 2.52 -30.70 20.44
N HIS A 159 1.68 -29.85 19.83
CA HIS A 159 1.64 -29.72 18.36
C HIS A 159 1.68 -28.27 17.86
N GLY A 160 1.48 -27.25 18.70
CA GLY A 160 1.29 -25.87 18.24
C GLY A 160 2.48 -25.33 17.43
N SER A 161 3.71 -25.47 17.95
CA SER A 161 4.92 -25.05 17.23
C SER A 161 5.30 -25.97 16.06
N GLN A 162 4.80 -27.21 16.05
CA GLN A 162 5.01 -28.17 14.95
C GLN A 162 4.02 -27.97 13.80
N LEU A 163 2.84 -27.41 14.09
CA LEU A 163 1.78 -27.18 13.11
C LEU A 163 1.80 -25.78 12.53
N VAL A 164 2.19 -24.79 13.34
CA VAL A 164 2.39 -23.40 12.93
C VAL A 164 3.89 -23.14 12.92
N ASP A 165 4.54 -23.64 11.88
CA ASP A 165 5.97 -23.55 11.60
C ASP A 165 6.26 -22.70 10.34
N GLU A 166 7.52 -22.69 9.88
CA GLU A 166 7.93 -21.92 8.70
C GLU A 166 7.24 -22.42 7.42
N ALA A 167 7.03 -23.74 7.30
CA ALA A 167 6.37 -24.34 6.14
C ALA A 167 4.89 -23.97 6.08
N PHE A 168 4.22 -23.93 7.23
CA PHE A 168 2.86 -23.41 7.34
C PHE A 168 2.77 -21.95 6.85
N MET A 169 3.70 -21.08 7.28
CA MET A 169 3.71 -19.68 6.87
C MET A 169 3.97 -19.50 5.38
N LEU A 170 4.95 -20.20 4.81
CA LEU A 170 5.22 -20.16 3.37
C LEU A 170 4.01 -20.61 2.55
N LYS A 171 3.33 -21.68 2.98
CA LYS A 171 2.10 -22.14 2.33
C LYS A 171 1.00 -21.08 2.38
N ARG A 172 0.86 -20.36 3.50
CA ARG A 172 -0.13 -19.28 3.63
C ARG A 172 0.22 -18.10 2.73
N ILE A 173 1.49 -17.69 2.70
CA ILE A 173 2.01 -16.68 1.78
C ILE A 173 1.69 -17.05 0.32
N ASP A 174 1.98 -18.28 -0.09
CA ASP A 174 1.66 -18.75 -1.45
C ASP A 174 0.15 -18.71 -1.75
N GLN A 175 -0.69 -19.00 -0.76
CA GLN A 175 -2.14 -18.91 -0.92
C GLN A 175 -2.59 -17.47 -1.12
N ASP A 176 -2.09 -16.54 -0.31
CA ASP A 176 -2.48 -15.13 -0.36
C ASP A 176 -1.93 -14.46 -1.63
N LEU A 177 -0.68 -14.73 -2.02
CA LEU A 177 -0.11 -14.26 -3.29
C LEU A 177 -0.92 -14.74 -4.50
N ASN A 178 -1.34 -16.01 -4.51
CA ASN A 178 -2.16 -16.53 -5.61
C ASN A 178 -3.59 -15.98 -5.58
N LYS A 179 -4.20 -15.86 -4.40
CA LYS A 179 -5.55 -15.35 -4.21
C LYS A 179 -5.69 -13.93 -4.75
N ASP A 180 -4.72 -13.07 -4.46
CA ASP A 180 -4.74 -11.66 -4.83
C ASP A 180 -3.99 -11.38 -6.15
N SER A 181 -3.62 -12.43 -6.89
CA SER A 181 -2.91 -12.35 -8.18
C SER A 181 -1.57 -11.58 -8.13
N LEU A 182 -0.85 -11.70 -7.02
CA LEU A 182 0.43 -11.04 -6.77
C LEU A 182 1.64 -11.91 -7.16
N THR A 183 1.42 -13.18 -7.51
CA THR A 183 2.47 -14.11 -7.94
C THR A 183 3.25 -13.54 -9.13
N GLY A 184 4.57 -13.38 -8.94
CA GLY A 184 5.46 -12.76 -9.94
C GLY A 184 5.61 -11.25 -9.81
N LEU A 185 4.82 -10.59 -8.95
CA LEU A 185 4.94 -9.16 -8.63
C LEU A 185 5.54 -8.92 -7.26
N VAL A 186 5.10 -9.68 -6.26
CA VAL A 186 5.57 -9.60 -4.88
C VAL A 186 5.92 -11.00 -4.42
N ASP A 187 7.01 -11.12 -3.67
CA ASP A 187 7.38 -12.37 -3.00
C ASP A 187 8.08 -12.08 -1.67
N VAL A 188 8.31 -13.12 -0.89
CA VAL A 188 9.12 -13.09 0.32
C VAL A 188 10.50 -13.68 0.04
N GLU A 189 11.48 -13.33 0.86
CA GLU A 189 12.75 -14.01 0.90
C GLU A 189 12.56 -15.46 1.36
N ARG A 190 12.65 -16.39 0.40
CA ARG A 190 12.50 -17.83 0.62
C ARG A 190 13.84 -18.46 0.96
N PRO A 191 13.88 -19.51 1.80
CA PRO A 191 15.09 -20.29 2.00
C PRO A 191 15.59 -20.84 0.66
N THR A 192 16.85 -20.60 0.33
CA THR A 192 17.48 -21.21 -0.84
C THR A 192 17.43 -22.73 -0.67
N PRO A 193 16.90 -23.50 -1.64
CA PRO A 193 17.03 -24.94 -1.58
C PRO A 193 18.52 -25.29 -1.51
N PRO A 194 18.93 -26.28 -0.70
CA PRO A 194 20.33 -26.65 -0.62
C PRO A 194 20.82 -27.03 -2.00
N THR A 195 21.79 -26.29 -2.53
CA THR A 195 22.47 -26.57 -3.79
C THR A 195 23.37 -27.78 -3.61
N GLY A 196 22.78 -28.94 -3.30
CA GLY A 196 23.46 -30.22 -3.30
C GLY A 196 23.59 -30.70 -4.73
N THR A 197 24.69 -30.34 -5.39
CA THR A 197 25.18 -31.11 -6.54
C THR A 197 25.28 -32.57 -6.08
N PRO A 198 24.60 -33.53 -6.71
CA PRO A 198 24.79 -34.93 -6.38
C PRO A 198 26.19 -35.32 -6.85
N THR A 199 27.16 -35.27 -5.94
CA THR A 199 28.49 -35.83 -6.18
C THR A 199 28.31 -37.33 -6.31
N ALA A 200 28.35 -37.81 -7.55
CA ALA A 200 28.28 -39.22 -7.91
C ALA A 200 29.55 -39.96 -7.44
N ALA A 201 29.64 -40.27 -6.15
CA ALA A 201 30.60 -41.25 -5.62
C ALA A 201 30.23 -41.59 -4.18
N ASP A 202 29.20 -42.41 -3.98
CA ASP A 202 29.26 -43.39 -2.89
C ASP A 202 28.32 -44.56 -3.17
N THR A 203 28.91 -45.61 -3.71
CA THR A 203 28.32 -46.95 -3.79
C THR A 203 28.58 -47.66 -2.48
N ASP A 204 27.53 -47.87 -1.67
CA ASP A 204 27.52 -48.89 -0.61
C ASP A 204 26.09 -49.46 -0.42
N PRO A 205 25.90 -50.65 0.21
CA PRO A 205 25.05 -51.72 -0.29
C PRO A 205 23.65 -51.79 0.36
N PRO A 206 22.71 -52.59 -0.20
CA PRO A 206 21.31 -52.55 0.17
C PRO A 206 21.01 -53.44 1.39
N GLY A 207 20.41 -52.90 2.45
CA GLY A 207 19.94 -53.75 3.56
C GLY A 207 19.38 -53.11 4.84
N GLY A 208 19.12 -51.80 4.89
CA GLY A 208 18.50 -51.16 6.08
C GLY A 208 17.06 -50.69 5.83
N PRO A 209 16.14 -50.78 6.82
CA PRO A 209 14.78 -50.24 6.69
C PRO A 209 14.80 -48.71 6.54
N PRO A 210 13.77 -48.11 5.90
CA PRO A 210 13.77 -46.71 5.55
C PRO A 210 13.67 -45.86 6.82
N THR A 211 14.80 -45.38 7.32
CA THR A 211 14.84 -44.24 8.22
C THR A 211 14.44 -43.03 7.39
N HIS A 212 13.32 -42.39 7.74
CA HIS A 212 12.95 -41.08 7.20
C HIS A 212 14.19 -40.17 7.24
N PRO A 213 14.58 -39.50 6.13
CA PRO A 213 15.66 -38.54 6.18
C PRO A 213 15.21 -37.38 7.07
N GLN A 214 15.78 -37.34 8.27
CA GLN A 214 15.78 -36.15 9.10
C GLN A 214 16.60 -35.09 8.34
N PRO A 215 16.10 -33.86 8.19
CA PRO A 215 16.85 -32.80 7.52
C PRO A 215 17.95 -32.32 8.45
N ASP A 216 19.05 -33.07 8.51
CA ASP A 216 20.26 -32.73 9.28
C ASP A 216 21.20 -31.79 8.50
N SER A 217 20.69 -31.12 7.47
CA SER A 217 21.40 -30.16 6.64
C SER A 217 20.73 -28.79 6.74
N ASP A 218 20.91 -28.13 7.87
CA ASP A 218 21.07 -26.67 7.95
C ASP A 218 21.37 -26.28 9.40
N ALA A 219 22.62 -25.89 9.66
CA ALA A 219 23.05 -25.38 10.96
C ALA A 219 22.53 -23.96 11.22
N ALA A 220 21.24 -23.71 10.97
CA ALA A 220 20.57 -22.49 11.42
C ALA A 220 20.41 -22.58 12.94
N THR A 221 20.97 -21.60 13.66
CA THR A 221 20.85 -21.57 15.12
C THR A 221 19.37 -21.47 15.50
N PRO A 222 18.96 -21.92 16.71
CA PRO A 222 17.59 -21.71 17.18
C PRO A 222 17.15 -20.24 17.12
N ALA A 223 18.09 -19.29 17.23
CA ALA A 223 17.83 -17.87 17.06
C ALA A 223 17.47 -17.50 15.63
N ASP A 224 18.16 -18.07 14.62
CA ASP A 224 17.90 -17.80 13.20
C ASP A 224 16.53 -18.32 12.78
N ARG A 225 16.15 -19.53 13.23
CA ARG A 225 14.81 -20.09 13.00
C ARG A 225 13.71 -19.23 13.64
N SER A 226 13.96 -18.72 14.84
CA SER A 226 13.02 -17.81 15.52
C SER A 226 12.85 -16.48 14.78
N ARG A 227 13.95 -15.91 14.29
CA ARG A 227 13.93 -14.68 13.47
C ARG A 227 13.18 -14.91 12.16
N ARG A 228 13.51 -15.99 11.44
CA ARG A 228 12.85 -16.35 10.17
C ARG A 228 11.36 -16.59 10.35
N PHE A 229 10.95 -17.34 11.37
CA PHE A 229 9.54 -17.55 11.64
C PHE A 229 8.80 -16.23 11.92
N ARG A 230 9.41 -15.31 12.70
CA ARG A 230 8.83 -13.99 12.96
C ARG A 230 8.65 -13.19 11.67
N TYR A 231 9.69 -13.16 10.83
CA TYR A 231 9.65 -12.52 9.52
C TYR A 231 8.52 -13.09 8.65
N LEU A 232 8.48 -14.41 8.44
CA LEU A 232 7.44 -15.03 7.62
C LEU A 232 6.03 -14.79 8.17
N SER A 233 5.87 -14.75 9.50
CA SER A 233 4.60 -14.42 10.13
C SER A 233 4.18 -12.97 9.85
N ALA A 234 5.13 -12.02 9.88
CA ALA A 234 4.89 -10.63 9.55
C ALA A 234 4.51 -10.46 8.07
N SER A 235 5.23 -11.13 7.16
CA SER A 235 4.93 -11.09 5.73
C SER A 235 3.57 -11.71 5.42
N ALA A 236 3.25 -12.86 6.02
CA ALA A 236 1.94 -13.49 5.88
C ALA A 236 0.82 -12.57 6.41
N TYR A 237 1.04 -11.90 7.53
CA TYR A 237 0.06 -10.95 8.09
C TYR A 237 -0.14 -9.72 7.19
N ALA A 238 0.94 -9.15 6.66
CA ALA A 238 0.89 -8.02 5.74
C ALA A 238 0.16 -8.40 4.44
N LEU A 239 0.39 -9.59 3.89
CA LEU A 239 -0.33 -10.10 2.71
C LEU A 239 -1.80 -10.40 3.02
N GLU A 240 -2.11 -11.05 4.14
CA GLU A 240 -3.50 -11.36 4.52
C GLU A 240 -4.34 -10.08 4.72
N ARG A 241 -3.74 -9.04 5.31
CA ARG A 241 -4.42 -7.76 5.57
C ARG A 241 -4.42 -6.84 4.35
N GLY A 242 -3.28 -6.73 3.68
CA GLY A 242 -3.01 -5.75 2.63
C GLY A 242 -3.14 -6.28 1.20
N GLY A 243 -3.44 -7.57 1.00
CA GLY A 243 -3.46 -8.21 -0.32
C GLY A 243 -4.36 -7.52 -1.35
N ALA A 244 -5.55 -7.07 -0.94
CA ALA A 244 -6.45 -6.29 -1.80
C ALA A 244 -5.86 -4.92 -2.20
N VAL A 245 -5.15 -4.27 -1.29
CA VAL A 245 -4.51 -2.96 -1.57
C VAL A 245 -3.24 -3.15 -2.41
N LEU A 246 -2.44 -4.20 -2.15
CA LEU A 246 -1.33 -4.60 -3.03
C LEU A 246 -1.81 -4.89 -4.45
N GLN A 247 -2.97 -5.54 -4.60
CA GLN A 247 -3.58 -5.78 -5.90
C GLN A 247 -3.92 -4.46 -6.61
N GLN A 248 -4.41 -3.45 -5.88
CA GLN A 248 -4.62 -2.10 -6.43
C GLN A 248 -3.31 -1.41 -6.82
N MET A 249 -2.21 -1.72 -6.13
CA MET A 249 -0.86 -1.26 -6.44
C MET A 249 -0.17 -2.07 -7.55
N ALA A 250 -0.76 -3.15 -8.06
CA ALA A 250 -0.14 -3.97 -9.10
C ALA A 250 0.18 -3.16 -10.38
N ASP A 251 -0.74 -2.27 -10.78
CA ASP A 251 -0.54 -1.36 -11.90
C ASP A 251 0.67 -0.44 -11.65
N PHE A 252 0.82 0.08 -10.42
CA PHE A 252 1.98 0.88 -10.00
C PHE A 252 3.29 0.07 -10.02
N ILE A 253 3.31 -1.16 -9.49
CA ILE A 253 4.50 -2.02 -9.47
C ILE A 253 4.97 -2.31 -10.90
N HIS A 254 4.02 -2.57 -11.80
CA HIS A 254 4.32 -2.77 -13.22
C HIS A 254 4.92 -1.53 -13.86
N LEU A 255 4.29 -0.36 -13.67
CA LEU A 255 4.83 0.91 -14.15
C LEU A 255 6.23 1.17 -13.59
N SER A 256 6.42 1.06 -12.27
CA SER A 256 7.73 1.23 -11.62
C SER A 256 8.82 0.34 -12.23
N HIS A 257 8.50 -0.89 -12.62
CA HIS A 257 9.45 -1.74 -13.34
C HIS A 257 9.73 -1.26 -14.78
N LYS A 258 8.73 -0.77 -15.53
CA LYS A 258 8.93 -0.21 -16.88
C LYS A 258 9.74 1.09 -16.84
N TYR A 259 9.51 1.90 -15.82
CA TYR A 259 10.29 3.10 -15.51
C TYR A 259 11.60 2.79 -14.79
N LYS A 260 12.03 1.52 -14.70
CA LYS A 260 13.33 1.12 -14.11
C LYS A 260 13.56 1.58 -12.66
N LEU A 261 12.51 1.94 -11.93
CA LEU A 261 12.58 2.28 -10.49
C LEU A 261 12.88 1.05 -9.64
N THR A 262 12.65 -0.14 -10.20
CA THR A 262 13.11 -1.41 -9.64
C THR A 262 13.80 -2.25 -10.71
N LYS A 263 14.88 -2.92 -10.31
CA LYS A 263 15.72 -3.72 -11.21
C LYS A 263 15.03 -5.01 -11.63
N GLU A 264 14.27 -5.63 -10.74
CA GLU A 264 13.74 -6.98 -10.93
C GLU A 264 12.36 -7.14 -10.27
N LEU A 265 11.53 -7.98 -10.90
CA LEU A 265 10.31 -8.52 -10.30
C LEU A 265 10.46 -10.03 -10.06
N PRO A 266 9.85 -10.59 -9.00
CA PRO A 266 8.98 -9.92 -8.01
C PRO A 266 9.76 -9.04 -7.02
N LEU A 267 9.10 -8.01 -6.48
CA LEU A 267 9.56 -7.25 -5.32
C LEU A 267 9.65 -8.19 -4.11
N ARG A 268 10.87 -8.40 -3.60
CA ARG A 268 11.11 -9.32 -2.49
C ARG A 268 11.10 -8.58 -1.16
N LEU A 269 10.07 -8.82 -0.35
CA LEU A 269 9.98 -8.28 1.01
C LEU A 269 11.13 -8.86 1.83
N SER A 270 12.07 -8.02 2.29
CA SER A 270 13.25 -8.49 3.03
C SER A 270 12.96 -8.70 4.52
N ALA A 271 13.74 -9.55 5.19
CA ALA A 271 13.62 -9.73 6.63
C ALA A 271 13.92 -8.45 7.43
N ASP A 272 14.88 -7.67 6.97
CA ASP A 272 15.28 -6.42 7.61
C ASP A 272 14.21 -5.34 7.42
N GLY A 273 13.69 -5.14 6.19
CA GLY A 273 12.62 -4.19 5.93
C GLY A 273 11.34 -4.51 6.72
N MET A 274 10.93 -5.78 6.78
CA MET A 274 9.77 -6.17 7.59
C MET A 274 10.02 -6.00 9.10
N ALA A 275 11.25 -6.13 9.57
CA ALA A 275 11.58 -5.92 10.98
C ALA A 275 11.56 -4.44 11.36
N ASP A 276 12.02 -3.56 10.47
CA ASP A 276 12.08 -2.11 10.70
C ASP A 276 10.70 -1.46 10.52
N ASP A 277 9.95 -1.87 9.51
CA ASP A 277 8.67 -1.24 9.15
C ASP A 277 7.47 -1.86 9.85
N LEU A 278 7.55 -3.15 10.19
CA LEU A 278 6.47 -3.95 10.78
C LEU A 278 6.91 -4.71 12.03
N ALA A 279 7.75 -4.08 12.85
CA ALA A 279 8.26 -4.63 14.11
C ALA A 279 7.14 -5.17 15.03
N ASN A 280 5.95 -4.58 14.97
CA ASN A 280 4.79 -4.96 15.76
C ASN A 280 3.49 -4.84 14.95
N LYS A 281 2.44 -5.50 15.44
CA LYS A 281 1.10 -5.47 14.82
C LYS A 281 0.54 -4.04 14.73
N THR A 282 0.81 -3.21 15.73
CA THR A 282 0.28 -1.84 15.84
C THR A 282 0.85 -0.92 14.77
N ALA A 283 2.06 -1.18 14.26
CA ALA A 283 2.66 -0.38 13.19
C ALA A 283 1.82 -0.38 11.91
N LEU A 284 1.15 -1.49 11.60
CA LEU A 284 0.22 -1.57 10.45
C LEU A 284 -1.10 -0.84 10.74
N ASP A 285 -1.50 -0.75 12.01
CA ASP A 285 -2.74 -0.09 12.45
C ASP A 285 -2.56 1.42 12.70
N GLU A 286 -1.32 1.91 12.78
CA GLU A 286 -0.97 3.33 12.97
C GLU A 286 -1.06 4.16 11.68
N LEU A 287 -1.01 3.49 10.53
CA LEU A 287 -1.07 4.10 9.21
C LEU A 287 -2.32 3.62 8.46
N PRO A 288 -2.87 4.42 7.54
CA PRO A 288 -3.78 3.90 6.54
C PRO A 288 -3.14 2.70 5.83
N LEU A 289 -3.93 1.65 5.58
CA LEU A 289 -3.43 0.36 5.14
C LEU A 289 -2.56 0.45 3.87
N ALA A 290 -2.93 1.31 2.90
CA ALA A 290 -2.17 1.53 1.69
C ALA A 290 -0.77 2.11 1.94
N LEU A 291 -0.65 3.08 2.85
CA LEU A 291 0.66 3.62 3.23
C LEU A 291 1.50 2.55 3.93
N ALA A 292 0.88 1.79 4.83
CA ALA A 292 1.55 0.72 5.57
C ALA A 292 2.06 -0.39 4.62
N VAL A 293 1.24 -0.77 3.64
CA VAL A 293 1.58 -1.72 2.58
C VAL A 293 2.73 -1.20 1.72
N TYR A 294 2.65 0.05 1.24
CA TYR A 294 3.70 0.64 0.43
C TYR A 294 5.03 0.68 1.17
N LYS A 295 5.01 1.01 2.46
CA LYS A 295 6.21 1.05 3.31
C LYS A 295 7.00 -0.27 3.26
N THR A 296 6.32 -1.41 3.15
CA THR A 296 6.96 -2.74 3.11
C THR A 296 7.86 -2.98 1.89
N PHE A 297 7.68 -2.23 0.79
CA PHE A 297 8.46 -2.41 -0.43
C PHE A 297 8.99 -1.11 -1.04
N GLY A 298 8.55 0.07 -0.59
CA GLY A 298 8.96 1.36 -1.15
C GLY A 298 10.46 1.60 -1.09
N HIS A 299 11.13 1.08 -0.06
CA HIS A 299 12.59 1.11 0.09
C HIS A 299 13.34 0.25 -0.96
N LEU A 300 12.63 -0.63 -1.69
CA LEU A 300 13.19 -1.41 -2.79
C LEU A 300 13.15 -0.66 -4.13
N LEU A 301 12.55 0.53 -4.14
CA LEU A 301 12.43 1.40 -5.30
C LEU A 301 13.42 2.56 -5.16
N THR A 302 14.11 2.87 -6.26
CA THR A 302 15.07 3.97 -6.30
C THR A 302 14.82 4.82 -7.54
N TYR A 303 14.88 6.14 -7.37
CA TYR A 303 14.80 7.09 -8.46
C TYR A 303 16.16 7.75 -8.67
N LYS A 304 16.64 7.78 -9.90
CA LYS A 304 17.88 8.45 -10.30
C LYS A 304 17.59 9.31 -11.52
N PRO A 305 17.39 10.63 -11.33
CA PRO A 305 17.18 11.55 -12.44
C PRO A 305 18.32 11.47 -13.46
N GLU A 306 18.01 11.61 -14.74
CA GLU A 306 19.01 11.67 -15.79
C GLU A 306 20.02 12.80 -15.51
N GLY A 307 21.31 12.47 -15.56
CA GLY A 307 22.40 13.41 -15.28
C GLY A 307 22.70 13.63 -13.80
N SER A 308 21.94 13.02 -12.87
CA SER A 308 22.28 12.98 -11.44
C SER A 308 23.13 11.74 -11.13
N ASP A 309 24.15 11.88 -10.28
CA ASP A 309 24.89 10.74 -9.72
C ASP A 309 24.22 10.18 -8.45
N GLU A 310 23.24 10.89 -7.89
CA GLU A 310 22.58 10.54 -6.63
C GLU A 310 21.33 9.69 -6.88
N GLU A 311 21.30 8.50 -6.28
CA GLU A 311 20.10 7.65 -6.22
C GLU A 311 19.26 8.05 -4.99
N THR A 312 18.00 8.40 -5.23
CA THR A 312 17.03 8.72 -4.19
C THR A 312 16.18 7.49 -3.85
N SER A 313 16.17 7.11 -2.57
CA SER A 313 15.27 6.06 -2.08
C SER A 313 13.83 6.54 -2.11
N LEU A 314 12.91 5.70 -2.58
CA LEU A 314 11.47 5.97 -2.56
C LEU A 314 10.78 5.33 -1.34
N ALA A 315 11.52 5.20 -0.24
CA ALA A 315 10.96 4.81 1.06
C ALA A 315 9.94 5.86 1.55
N LEU A 316 8.87 5.38 2.19
CA LEU A 316 7.88 6.26 2.81
C LEU A 316 8.38 6.76 4.16
N GLU A 317 8.49 8.07 4.30
CA GLU A 317 8.92 8.74 5.51
C GLU A 317 7.81 9.60 6.08
N ARG A 318 7.71 9.64 7.41
CA ARG A 318 6.83 10.58 8.11
C ARG A 318 7.60 11.87 8.35
N VAL A 319 7.06 12.99 7.89
CA VAL A 319 7.64 14.30 8.15
C VAL A 319 7.11 14.76 9.50
N GLU A 320 7.97 14.77 10.52
CA GLU A 320 7.62 15.36 11.81
C GLU A 320 7.37 16.85 11.58
N GLY A 321 6.16 17.31 11.90
CA GLY A 321 5.78 18.71 11.74
C GLY A 321 6.66 19.59 12.60
N GLY A 322 7.72 20.13 12.01
CA GLY A 322 8.23 21.43 12.42
C GLY A 322 7.03 22.37 12.37
N ASP A 323 6.73 22.97 13.51
CA ASP A 323 5.67 23.97 13.67
C ASP A 323 5.70 24.86 12.42
N ASP A 324 4.69 24.72 11.54
CA ASP A 324 4.55 25.48 10.30
C ASP A 324 4.31 26.94 10.74
N GLY A 325 5.36 27.57 11.25
CA GLY A 325 5.39 28.93 11.71
C GLY A 325 5.35 29.80 10.49
N ASP A 326 4.16 29.93 9.92
CA ASP A 326 3.64 30.98 9.05
C ASP A 326 4.72 31.95 8.55
N GLN A 327 5.66 31.45 7.76
CA GLN A 327 6.56 32.27 6.96
C GLN A 327 5.87 32.43 5.61
N SER A 328 4.72 33.11 5.65
CA SER A 328 4.35 33.97 4.55
C SER A 328 5.40 35.08 4.48
N GLU A 329 6.58 34.75 3.93
CA GLU A 329 7.47 35.76 3.37
C GLU A 329 6.73 36.34 2.16
N SER A 330 5.86 37.30 2.44
CA SER A 330 5.47 38.33 1.50
C SER A 330 6.72 39.11 1.12
N GLY A 331 7.51 38.56 0.20
CA GLY A 331 8.52 39.30 -0.55
C GLY A 331 7.85 40.22 -1.56
N GLN A 332 7.09 41.19 -1.06
CA GLN A 332 6.98 42.50 -1.70
C GLN A 332 8.27 43.25 -1.39
N ASP A 333 8.68 44.14 -2.30
CA ASP A 333 9.90 44.99 -2.30
C ASP A 333 11.09 44.33 -3.03
N SER A 334 11.25 44.54 -4.34
CA SER A 334 11.83 45.81 -4.81
C SER A 334 11.45 46.07 -6.28
N GLU A 335 10.51 46.99 -6.48
CA GLU A 335 10.59 47.93 -7.61
C GLU A 335 11.84 48.80 -7.38
N ASP A 336 12.72 48.92 -8.37
CA ASP A 336 13.37 50.19 -8.73
C ASP A 336 14.41 49.99 -9.85
N GLY A 337 14.16 50.68 -10.96
CA GLY A 337 15.24 51.23 -11.79
C GLY A 337 15.59 50.46 -13.06
N MET A 338 14.72 50.49 -14.07
CA MET A 338 15.22 50.58 -15.46
C MET A 338 14.69 51.82 -16.15
N ASP A 339 15.66 52.71 -16.28
CA ASP A 339 15.74 54.02 -16.90
C ASP A 339 15.46 53.98 -18.41
N GLU A 340 15.14 55.19 -18.87
CA GLU A 340 14.54 55.64 -20.11
C GLU A 340 15.23 55.19 -21.41
N GLY A 341 14.45 55.15 -22.51
CA GLY A 341 15.05 55.00 -23.84
C GLY A 341 14.15 54.97 -25.07
N GLY A 342 13.14 55.84 -25.17
CA GLY A 342 12.87 56.53 -26.44
C GLY A 342 11.80 56.00 -27.42
N ASN A 343 10.93 56.94 -27.78
CA ASN A 343 10.23 57.17 -29.07
C ASN A 343 9.21 56.12 -29.55
N GLU A 344 8.06 56.47 -30.14
CA GLU A 344 7.53 57.73 -30.66
C GLU A 344 6.00 57.55 -30.81
N GLU A 345 5.27 58.60 -30.43
CA GLU A 345 4.02 59.11 -31.00
C GLU A 345 3.17 58.21 -31.92
N GLN A 346 1.95 57.88 -31.48
CA GLN A 346 0.80 58.16 -32.34
C GLN A 346 -0.50 58.28 -31.53
N ASP A 347 -1.06 59.48 -31.62
CA ASP A 347 -2.41 59.86 -31.24
C ASP A 347 -3.46 59.01 -31.95
N ASP A 348 -4.58 58.74 -31.29
CA ASP A 348 -5.90 58.96 -31.88
C ASP A 348 -6.98 58.97 -30.79
N ASP A 349 -7.59 60.16 -30.68
CA ASP A 349 -8.76 60.50 -29.90
C ASP A 349 -9.99 59.68 -30.31
N ILE A 350 -10.66 59.03 -29.36
CA ILE A 350 -12.13 58.85 -29.43
C ILE A 350 -12.75 59.06 -28.05
N ASP A 351 -13.31 60.26 -27.89
CA ASP A 351 -14.40 60.57 -26.97
C ASP A 351 -15.61 59.65 -27.22
N GLN A 352 -16.17 59.08 -26.15
CA GLN A 352 -17.62 59.15 -25.98
C GLN A 352 -18.08 58.96 -24.53
N GLN A 353 -18.84 59.96 -24.12
CA GLN A 353 -19.52 60.18 -22.86
C GLN A 353 -20.70 59.22 -22.66
N GLY A 354 -21.05 59.05 -21.38
CA GLY A 354 -22.45 58.98 -20.95
C GLY A 354 -22.87 57.68 -20.28
N GLN A 355 -22.94 57.65 -18.95
CA GLN A 355 -24.15 58.03 -18.21
C GLN A 355 -24.10 57.50 -16.76
N GLU A 356 -24.39 58.45 -15.87
CA GLU A 356 -24.68 58.31 -14.45
C GLU A 356 -25.91 57.43 -14.20
N ASN A 357 -25.93 56.66 -13.09
CA ASN A 357 -26.97 56.80 -12.07
C ASN A 357 -26.80 55.89 -10.84
N GLY A 358 -27.05 56.49 -9.66
CA GLY A 358 -27.65 55.90 -8.46
C GLY A 358 -26.70 55.08 -7.57
N GLY A 359 -26.36 55.44 -6.33
CA GLY A 359 -27.16 56.13 -5.30
C GLY A 359 -27.84 55.08 -4.42
N GLY A 360 -27.29 54.81 -3.23
CA GLY A 360 -27.84 53.79 -2.32
C GLY A 360 -27.08 53.67 -1.00
N ASP A 361 -27.19 54.72 -0.20
CA ASP A 361 -26.80 54.82 1.21
C ASP A 361 -27.69 53.93 2.10
N VAL A 362 -27.11 52.99 2.87
CA VAL A 362 -27.76 52.48 4.10
C VAL A 362 -26.75 51.94 5.12
N SER A 363 -26.70 52.70 6.22
CA SER A 363 -26.73 52.26 7.62
C SER A 363 -25.53 51.53 8.23
N ALA A 364 -24.80 52.35 8.99
CA ALA A 364 -24.08 51.99 10.20
C ALA A 364 -24.88 51.09 11.15
N GLY A 365 -24.20 50.10 11.69
CA GLY A 365 -24.63 49.26 12.80
C GLY A 365 -23.41 48.78 13.59
N GLU A 366 -22.88 49.66 14.44
CA GLU A 366 -21.92 49.30 15.49
C GLU A 366 -22.57 48.31 16.46
N GLY A 367 -22.00 47.11 16.56
CA GLY A 367 -22.36 46.09 17.53
C GLY A 367 -21.11 45.66 18.32
N PRO A 368 -21.20 45.51 19.65
CA PRO A 368 -20.03 45.46 20.52
C PRO A 368 -19.31 44.11 20.43
N GLY A 369 -17.97 44.18 20.44
CA GLY A 369 -17.07 43.05 20.44
C GLY A 369 -17.30 42.08 21.60
N GLY A 370 -17.70 40.87 21.24
CA GLY A 370 -17.51 39.68 22.05
C GLY A 370 -16.49 38.79 21.35
N SER A 371 -15.22 38.91 21.74
CA SER A 371 -14.15 37.98 21.37
C SER A 371 -14.38 36.64 22.05
N GLN A 372 -15.33 35.86 21.52
CA GLN A 372 -15.39 34.43 21.76
C GLN A 372 -14.21 33.80 21.02
N GLN A 373 -13.11 33.59 21.74
CA GLN A 373 -12.16 32.53 21.44
C GLN A 373 -12.94 31.21 21.45
N GLY A 374 -13.50 30.87 20.29
CA GLY A 374 -13.97 29.52 20.01
C GLY A 374 -12.74 28.63 20.06
N GLY A 375 -12.68 27.76 21.08
CA GLY A 375 -11.69 26.70 21.11
C GLY A 375 -11.80 25.92 19.82
N GLN A 376 -10.82 26.09 18.94
CA GLN A 376 -10.72 25.31 17.71
C GLN A 376 -10.81 23.84 18.13
N PRO A 377 -11.85 23.12 17.66
CA PRO A 377 -12.01 21.71 17.98
C PRO A 377 -10.70 21.03 17.58
N GLY A 378 -10.05 20.38 18.55
CA GLY A 378 -8.66 19.92 18.47
C GLY A 378 -8.33 19.43 17.07
N GLY A 379 -7.60 20.26 16.33
CA GLY A 379 -7.31 20.01 14.93
C GLY A 379 -6.60 18.67 14.84
N VAL A 380 -7.27 17.70 14.21
CA VAL A 380 -6.63 16.44 13.84
C VAL A 380 -5.46 16.86 12.96
N ARG A 381 -4.25 16.78 13.51
CA ARG A 381 -3.05 17.21 12.79
C ARG A 381 -2.97 16.37 11.53
N ARG A 382 -3.04 17.03 10.38
CA ARG A 382 -2.79 16.40 9.08
C ARG A 382 -1.42 15.75 9.14
N GLN A 383 -1.36 14.46 8.80
CA GLN A 383 -0.09 13.76 8.79
C GLN A 383 0.60 14.06 7.44
N ARG A 384 1.82 14.59 7.50
CA ARG A 384 2.67 14.86 6.34
C ARG A 384 3.64 13.69 6.16
N TYR A 385 3.81 13.29 4.91
CA TYR A 385 4.66 12.19 4.51
C TYR A 385 5.51 12.62 3.31
N ARG A 386 6.58 11.87 3.07
CA ARG A 386 7.49 12.07 1.96
C ARG A 386 7.83 10.74 1.29
N ILE A 387 7.91 10.75 -0.03
CA ILE A 387 8.48 9.64 -0.83
C ILE A 387 9.47 10.26 -1.82
N GLY A 388 10.76 9.98 -1.65
CA GLY A 388 11.80 10.68 -2.40
C GLY A 388 11.75 12.19 -2.15
N GLU A 389 11.53 12.97 -3.20
CA GLU A 389 11.37 14.43 -3.14
C GLU A 389 9.90 14.89 -3.05
N GLU A 390 8.95 13.96 -3.09
CA GLU A 390 7.52 14.27 -3.16
C GLU A 390 6.91 14.30 -1.75
N ASP A 391 6.54 15.49 -1.28
CA ASP A 391 5.86 15.72 -0.01
C ASP A 391 4.34 15.72 -0.18
N PHE A 392 3.62 14.98 0.67
CA PHE A 392 2.17 14.90 0.59
C PHE A 392 1.51 14.79 1.96
N THR A 393 0.20 15.00 1.99
CA THR A 393 -0.63 14.84 3.19
C THR A 393 -1.81 13.94 2.91
N THR A 394 -2.20 13.13 3.89
CA THR A 394 -3.48 12.41 3.83
C THR A 394 -4.62 13.33 4.25
N VAL A 395 -5.72 13.30 3.50
CA VAL A 395 -6.89 14.13 3.74
C VAL A 395 -7.96 13.29 4.41
N HIS A 396 -8.38 13.70 5.61
CA HIS A 396 -9.44 13.00 6.32
C HIS A 396 -10.80 13.29 5.67
N LEU A 397 -11.73 12.32 5.72
CA LEU A 397 -13.08 12.47 5.14
C LEU A 397 -13.83 13.73 5.64
N ALA A 398 -13.60 14.10 6.90
CA ALA A 398 -14.20 15.28 7.53
C ALA A 398 -13.68 16.61 6.96
N ASP A 399 -12.48 16.61 6.39
CA ASP A 399 -11.83 17.80 5.83
C ASP A 399 -12.25 18.05 4.36
N LEU A 400 -12.87 17.06 3.72
CA LEU A 400 -13.42 17.22 2.37
C LEU A 400 -14.76 17.98 2.43
N PRO A 401 -14.98 19.00 1.58
CA PRO A 401 -16.27 19.66 1.48
C PRO A 401 -17.43 18.65 1.28
N PRO A 402 -18.64 18.89 1.81
CA PRO A 402 -19.75 17.94 1.70
C PRO A 402 -20.11 17.56 0.25
N THR A 403 -19.88 18.46 -0.69
CA THR A 403 -20.15 18.28 -2.13
C THR A 403 -18.93 17.82 -2.92
N HIS A 404 -17.81 17.51 -2.26
CA HIS A 404 -16.57 17.10 -2.92
C HIS A 404 -16.75 15.73 -3.60
N PRO A 405 -16.33 15.54 -4.87
CA PRO A 405 -16.56 14.30 -5.63
C PRO A 405 -15.96 13.05 -4.94
N TYR A 406 -14.74 13.16 -4.41
CA TYR A 406 -14.06 12.05 -3.73
C TYR A 406 -14.69 11.62 -2.41
N ARG A 407 -15.61 12.40 -1.86
CA ARG A 407 -16.29 12.05 -0.60
C ARG A 407 -17.15 10.79 -0.76
N SER A 408 -17.68 10.56 -1.97
CA SER A 408 -18.54 9.40 -2.29
C SER A 408 -17.77 8.09 -2.47
N THR A 409 -16.49 8.18 -2.81
CA THR A 409 -15.59 7.04 -3.08
C THR A 409 -14.46 6.95 -2.06
N TYR A 410 -14.57 7.66 -0.94
CA TYR A 410 -13.51 7.72 0.07
C TYR A 410 -13.33 6.34 0.70
N ASP A 411 -12.10 5.85 0.68
CA ASP A 411 -11.67 4.64 1.38
C ASP A 411 -10.73 5.04 2.52
N VAL A 412 -10.99 4.53 3.73
CA VAL A 412 -10.12 4.78 4.89
C VAL A 412 -8.80 4.01 4.78
N ASP A 413 -8.82 2.87 4.09
CA ASP A 413 -7.64 2.03 3.91
C ASP A 413 -6.72 2.60 2.80
N ASP A 414 -7.28 3.33 1.83
CA ASP A 414 -6.56 4.02 0.75
C ASP A 414 -7.02 5.50 0.63
N PRO A 415 -6.58 6.37 1.55
CA PRO A 415 -7.16 7.69 1.74
C PRO A 415 -6.83 8.67 0.61
N VAL A 416 -7.66 9.69 0.47
CA VAL A 416 -7.39 10.86 -0.40
C VAL A 416 -6.05 11.50 -0.02
N VAL A 417 -5.25 11.85 -1.03
CA VAL A 417 -3.93 12.46 -0.87
C VAL A 417 -3.93 13.86 -1.48
N ARG A 418 -3.37 14.81 -0.74
CA ARG A 418 -3.04 16.15 -1.26
C ARG A 418 -1.53 16.26 -1.42
N HIS A 419 -1.09 16.67 -2.61
CA HIS A 419 0.29 16.90 -2.97
C HIS A 419 0.35 18.21 -3.77
N ASP A 420 1.05 19.21 -3.25
CA ASP A 420 0.95 20.60 -3.73
C ASP A 420 -0.54 21.04 -3.82
N ASP A 421 -0.91 21.63 -4.96
CA ASP A 421 -2.28 22.03 -5.30
C ASP A 421 -3.10 20.88 -5.92
N CYS A 422 -2.57 19.66 -5.97
CA CYS A 422 -3.26 18.51 -6.55
C CYS A 422 -3.88 17.62 -5.46
N LEU A 423 -5.14 17.24 -5.68
CA LEU A 423 -5.87 16.29 -4.85
C LEU A 423 -6.13 14.99 -5.63
N TYR A 424 -5.71 13.87 -5.05
CA TYR A 424 -5.86 12.53 -5.60
C TYR A 424 -6.92 11.75 -4.81
N PRO A 425 -7.81 11.00 -5.47
CA PRO A 425 -8.90 10.28 -4.81
C PRO A 425 -8.42 9.21 -3.83
N SER A 426 -7.18 8.74 -3.99
CA SER A 426 -6.56 7.74 -3.13
C SER A 426 -5.04 7.80 -3.19
N PHE A 427 -4.34 7.18 -2.23
CA PHE A 427 -2.88 7.11 -2.21
C PHE A 427 -2.34 6.21 -3.33
N THR A 428 -3.02 5.11 -3.66
CA THR A 428 -2.63 4.29 -4.84
C THR A 428 -2.75 5.07 -6.16
N THR A 429 -3.71 5.98 -6.26
CA THR A 429 -3.88 6.86 -7.42
C THR A 429 -2.77 7.89 -7.50
N PHE A 430 -2.38 8.49 -6.37
CA PHE A 430 -1.21 9.34 -6.26
C PHE A 430 0.05 8.63 -6.75
N LEU A 431 0.36 7.42 -6.25
CA LEU A 431 1.55 6.66 -6.67
C LEU A 431 1.64 6.44 -8.18
N LYS A 432 0.52 6.07 -8.83
CA LYS A 432 0.47 5.90 -10.30
C LYS A 432 0.74 7.21 -11.03
N ALA A 433 0.14 8.31 -10.58
CA ALA A 433 0.37 9.63 -11.14
C ALA A 433 1.84 10.06 -10.98
N THR A 434 2.44 9.81 -9.82
CA THR A 434 3.83 10.19 -9.52
C THR A 434 4.83 9.46 -10.42
N VAL A 435 4.66 8.14 -10.65
CA VAL A 435 5.54 7.41 -11.59
C VAL A 435 5.49 8.01 -12.99
N LEU A 436 4.28 8.31 -13.48
CA LEU A 436 4.08 8.81 -14.84
C LEU A 436 4.52 10.27 -15.00
N MET A 437 4.38 11.12 -13.99
CA MET A 437 4.57 12.58 -14.13
C MET A 437 5.80 13.15 -13.41
N ARG A 438 6.40 12.42 -12.48
CA ARG A 438 7.50 12.93 -11.64
C ARG A 438 8.75 12.07 -11.72
N TRP A 439 8.59 10.76 -11.82
CA TRP A 439 9.72 9.81 -11.90
C TRP A 439 9.97 9.31 -13.32
N TYR A 440 9.53 10.05 -14.34
CA TYR A 440 9.71 9.68 -15.74
C TYR A 440 11.16 9.83 -16.22
N GLY A 441 11.93 10.74 -15.62
CA GLY A 441 13.33 11.03 -15.97
C GLY A 441 14.35 10.03 -15.42
N GLN A 442 13.94 8.78 -15.12
CA GLN A 442 14.84 7.76 -14.61
C GLN A 442 15.95 7.45 -15.63
N GLU A 443 17.19 7.33 -15.18
CA GLU A 443 18.33 6.98 -16.05
C GLU A 443 18.03 5.75 -16.94
N GLY A 444 18.12 5.97 -18.25
CA GLY A 444 17.86 4.95 -19.28
C GLY A 444 16.39 4.73 -19.61
N VAL A 445 15.46 5.53 -19.08
CA VAL A 445 14.07 5.62 -19.54
C VAL A 445 13.95 6.87 -20.40
N GLU A 446 13.76 6.68 -21.70
CA GLU A 446 13.50 7.77 -22.64
C GLU A 446 11.99 7.94 -22.74
N GLU A 447 11.37 8.55 -21.73
CA GLU A 447 9.98 8.99 -21.88
C GLU A 447 9.92 10.20 -22.81
N GLU A 448 9.06 10.14 -23.81
CA GLU A 448 8.89 11.20 -24.79
C GLU A 448 7.41 11.56 -24.97
N GLU A 449 7.16 12.87 -25.05
CA GLU A 449 5.88 13.43 -25.48
C GLU A 449 5.77 13.29 -27.00
N LEU A 450 4.82 12.48 -27.45
CA LEU A 450 4.60 12.20 -28.88
C LEU A 450 3.80 13.30 -29.57
N THR A 451 2.84 13.89 -28.88
CA THR A 451 1.91 14.89 -29.41
C THR A 451 1.29 15.68 -28.27
N ASP A 452 1.05 16.97 -28.51
CA ASP A 452 0.21 17.85 -27.68
C ASP A 452 -0.85 18.48 -28.58
N ALA A 453 -2.03 17.88 -28.59
CA ALA A 453 -3.13 18.31 -29.44
C ALA A 453 -4.14 19.13 -28.64
N HIS A 454 -4.34 20.38 -29.03
CA HIS A 454 -5.41 21.21 -28.50
C HIS A 454 -6.74 20.88 -29.19
N VAL A 455 -7.64 20.25 -28.46
CA VAL A 455 -8.96 19.82 -28.96
C VAL A 455 -10.04 20.86 -28.59
N GLY A 456 -9.84 21.59 -27.50
CA GLY A 456 -10.79 22.53 -26.94
C GLY A 456 -11.66 21.91 -25.85
N ARG A 457 -11.98 22.71 -24.83
CA ARG A 457 -12.74 22.24 -23.66
C ARG A 457 -14.17 21.86 -24.01
N ASP A 458 -14.76 22.48 -25.01
CA ASP A 458 -16.16 22.23 -25.41
C ASP A 458 -16.31 21.03 -26.36
N ASP A 459 -15.20 20.40 -26.76
CA ASP A 459 -15.26 19.21 -27.60
C ASP A 459 -15.89 18.03 -26.84
N THR A 460 -16.87 17.40 -27.49
CA THR A 460 -17.62 16.30 -26.88
C THR A 460 -16.73 15.09 -26.58
N GLY A 461 -15.79 14.74 -27.46
CA GLY A 461 -14.87 13.62 -27.26
C GLY A 461 -13.92 13.87 -26.10
N TYR A 462 -13.37 15.08 -26.03
CA TYR A 462 -12.55 15.53 -24.90
C TYR A 462 -13.30 15.40 -23.56
N GLN A 463 -14.53 15.94 -23.50
CA GLN A 463 -15.36 15.87 -22.29
C GLN A 463 -15.70 14.43 -21.89
N PHE A 464 -15.94 13.54 -22.86
CA PHE A 464 -16.14 12.12 -22.58
C PHE A 464 -14.91 11.46 -21.97
N LEU A 465 -13.72 11.69 -22.55
CA LEU A 465 -12.47 11.16 -21.99
C LEU A 465 -12.25 11.68 -20.56
N LEU A 466 -12.55 12.95 -20.29
CA LEU A 466 -12.32 13.57 -18.99
C LEU A 466 -13.31 13.13 -17.90
N THR A 467 -14.59 12.97 -18.24
CA THR A 467 -15.66 12.82 -17.23
C THR A 467 -16.25 11.42 -17.11
N ALA A 468 -15.95 10.52 -18.06
CA ALA A 468 -16.48 9.15 -18.00
C ALA A 468 -16.07 8.46 -16.68
N PRO A 469 -16.97 7.79 -15.95
CA PRO A 469 -16.63 7.14 -14.69
C PRO A 469 -15.64 5.97 -14.87
N ALA A 470 -15.67 5.33 -16.04
CA ALA A 470 -14.70 4.33 -16.45
C ALA A 470 -14.56 4.36 -17.98
N ILE A 471 -13.36 4.07 -18.48
CA ILE A 471 -13.07 3.93 -19.90
C ILE A 471 -12.83 2.45 -20.16
N GLU A 472 -13.77 1.78 -20.83
CA GLU A 472 -13.73 0.35 -21.08
C GLU A 472 -12.39 -0.10 -21.69
N GLY A 473 -11.73 -1.04 -21.03
CA GLY A 473 -10.44 -1.59 -21.47
C GLY A 473 -9.20 -0.82 -21.01
N TYR A 474 -9.37 0.33 -20.35
CA TYR A 474 -8.28 1.21 -19.94
C TYR A 474 -8.32 1.51 -18.44
N LYS A 475 -7.14 1.75 -17.86
CA LYS A 475 -6.99 2.23 -16.48
C LYS A 475 -6.94 3.75 -16.49
N THR A 476 -7.60 4.39 -15.53
CA THR A 476 -7.57 5.85 -15.38
C THR A 476 -6.98 6.25 -14.03
N VAL A 477 -6.35 7.41 -14.00
CA VAL A 477 -5.82 8.07 -12.81
C VAL A 477 -6.37 9.49 -12.83
N ASP A 478 -7.30 9.75 -11.92
CA ASP A 478 -8.00 11.02 -11.84
C ASP A 478 -7.40 11.86 -10.71
N TYR A 479 -7.31 13.16 -10.91
CA TYR A 479 -6.91 14.11 -9.88
C TYR A 479 -7.50 15.49 -10.17
N ILE A 480 -7.63 16.33 -9.14
CA ILE A 480 -8.18 17.67 -9.22
C ILE A 480 -7.09 18.67 -8.87
N ASP A 481 -7.01 19.76 -9.62
CA ASP A 481 -6.24 20.95 -9.27
C ASP A 481 -7.09 21.86 -8.37
N GLU A 482 -6.70 22.05 -7.11
CA GLU A 482 -7.42 22.88 -6.12
C GLU A 482 -7.27 24.38 -6.39
N HIS A 483 -6.21 24.82 -7.10
CA HIS A 483 -5.92 26.22 -7.40
C HIS A 483 -5.82 26.49 -8.91
N PRO A 484 -6.92 26.29 -9.64
CA PRO A 484 -6.88 26.42 -11.08
C PRO A 484 -6.65 27.85 -11.54
N VAL A 485 -5.74 27.99 -12.51
CA VAL A 485 -5.41 29.28 -13.14
C VAL A 485 -6.60 29.86 -13.92
N HIS A 486 -7.56 29.03 -14.33
CA HIS A 486 -8.71 29.44 -15.13
C HIS A 486 -10.03 29.04 -14.46
N GLN A 487 -11.04 29.89 -14.53
CA GLN A 487 -12.39 29.59 -14.04
C GLN A 487 -12.98 28.42 -14.85
N GLY A 488 -13.13 27.24 -14.24
CA GLY A 488 -13.62 26.02 -14.91
C GLY A 488 -13.62 24.80 -14.00
N TYR A 489 -13.95 23.63 -14.57
CA TYR A 489 -13.74 22.34 -13.91
C TYR A 489 -12.33 21.84 -14.24
N ASP A 490 -11.49 21.66 -13.22
CA ASP A 490 -10.06 21.36 -13.36
C ASP A 490 -9.71 19.93 -13.03
N GLY A 491 -10.64 19.03 -13.35
CA GLY A 491 -10.32 17.62 -13.43
C GLY A 491 -9.18 17.41 -14.42
N ARG A 492 -8.21 16.60 -13.99
CA ARG A 492 -7.14 16.08 -14.83
C ARG A 492 -7.24 14.57 -14.81
N ARG A 493 -6.88 13.95 -15.93
CA ARG A 493 -6.97 12.50 -16.08
C ARG A 493 -5.82 11.97 -16.89
N LEU A 494 -5.16 10.95 -16.34
CA LEU A 494 -4.26 10.08 -17.10
C LEU A 494 -5.02 8.83 -17.52
N ILE A 495 -4.87 8.40 -18.77
CA ILE A 495 -5.46 7.17 -19.30
C ILE A 495 -4.32 6.26 -19.73
N ILE A 496 -4.09 5.18 -18.99
CA ILE A 496 -2.97 4.27 -19.24
C ILE A 496 -3.37 3.30 -20.35
N LEU A 497 -2.66 3.39 -21.47
CA LEU A 497 -2.88 2.59 -22.68
C LEU A 497 -2.09 1.27 -22.64
N LYS A 498 -0.88 1.33 -22.08
CA LYS A 498 0.09 0.22 -21.94
C LYS A 498 0.95 0.44 -20.70
N GLY A 499 1.47 -0.64 -20.14
CA GLY A 499 2.47 -0.63 -19.06
C GLY A 499 2.00 -1.24 -17.73
N THR A 500 0.73 -1.64 -17.63
CA THR A 500 0.15 -2.16 -16.37
C THR A 500 0.08 -3.67 -16.29
N VAL A 501 0.64 -4.39 -17.28
CA VAL A 501 0.72 -5.85 -17.25
C VAL A 501 2.15 -6.33 -17.50
N ALA A 502 2.48 -7.51 -16.97
CA ALA A 502 3.83 -8.08 -17.04
C ALA A 502 4.39 -8.18 -18.48
N THR A 503 3.52 -8.50 -19.44
CA THR A 503 3.89 -8.71 -20.85
C THR A 503 4.10 -7.43 -21.63
N ASP A 504 3.73 -6.27 -21.09
CA ASP A 504 3.98 -5.01 -21.78
C ASP A 504 5.48 -4.70 -21.81
N THR A 505 5.98 -4.14 -22.90
CA THR A 505 7.39 -3.78 -23.04
C THR A 505 7.64 -2.29 -22.85
N ILE A 506 6.58 -1.48 -22.87
CA ILE A 506 6.60 -0.02 -22.77
C ILE A 506 5.51 0.44 -21.80
N ALA A 507 5.61 1.67 -21.31
CA ALA A 507 4.48 2.42 -20.80
C ALA A 507 4.01 3.41 -21.87
N ALA A 508 2.70 3.59 -22.01
CA ALA A 508 2.11 4.64 -22.85
C ALA A 508 0.80 5.10 -22.23
N TYR A 509 0.56 6.42 -22.21
CA TYR A 509 -0.63 7.00 -21.60
C TYR A 509 -1.03 8.31 -22.26
N LEU A 510 -2.31 8.66 -22.13
CA LEU A 510 -2.83 9.98 -22.48
C LEU A 510 -2.94 10.84 -21.23
N LEU A 511 -2.49 12.10 -21.30
CA LEU A 511 -2.80 13.13 -20.33
C LEU A 511 -3.88 14.05 -20.90
N VAL A 512 -5.04 14.09 -20.25
CA VAL A 512 -6.19 14.92 -20.63
C VAL A 512 -6.27 16.09 -19.67
N VAL A 513 -5.94 17.29 -20.14
CA VAL A 513 -5.82 18.50 -19.29
C VAL A 513 -6.12 19.77 -20.07
N SER A 514 -6.92 20.67 -19.49
CA SER A 514 -7.15 22.04 -19.99
C SER A 514 -7.61 22.18 -21.45
N GLY A 515 -8.31 21.19 -22.02
CA GLY A 515 -8.71 21.16 -23.43
C GLY A 515 -7.64 20.60 -24.39
N SER A 516 -6.53 20.11 -23.86
CA SER A 516 -5.46 19.43 -24.60
C SER A 516 -5.39 17.96 -24.25
N ILE A 517 -4.95 17.16 -25.22
CA ILE A 517 -4.65 15.74 -25.06
C ILE A 517 -3.20 15.52 -25.47
N ARG A 518 -2.41 15.00 -24.54
CA ARG A 518 -1.01 14.66 -24.77
C ARG A 518 -0.81 13.16 -24.72
N LEU A 519 0.01 12.61 -25.61
CA LEU A 519 0.38 11.20 -25.60
C LEU A 519 1.85 11.07 -25.21
N TYR A 520 2.13 10.29 -24.19
CA TYR A 520 3.49 9.99 -23.73
C TYR A 520 3.80 8.50 -23.90
N THR A 521 5.07 8.18 -24.12
CA THR A 521 5.53 6.78 -24.25
C THR A 521 6.97 6.62 -23.77
N THR A 522 7.30 5.41 -23.30
CA THR A 522 8.69 4.95 -23.09
C THR A 522 9.19 4.04 -24.23
N GLU A 523 8.48 4.03 -25.37
CA GLU A 523 8.88 3.27 -26.55
C GLU A 523 10.11 3.93 -27.19
N ALA A 524 11.16 3.15 -27.44
CA ALA A 524 12.31 3.65 -28.18
C ALA A 524 11.93 3.97 -29.63
N PRO A 525 12.37 5.11 -30.20
CA PRO A 525 12.05 5.46 -31.57
C PRO A 525 12.60 4.44 -32.56
N SER A 526 11.80 4.09 -33.57
CA SER A 526 12.25 3.24 -34.67
C SER A 526 13.06 4.03 -35.71
N ASP A 527 14.13 3.40 -36.22
CA ASP A 527 15.02 4.01 -37.20
C ASP A 527 14.27 4.38 -38.50
N GLY A 528 14.48 5.61 -38.98
CA GLY A 528 14.08 6.04 -40.32
C GLY A 528 12.72 6.73 -40.45
N SER A 529 11.99 6.95 -39.36
CA SER A 529 10.82 7.84 -39.32
C SER A 529 11.11 9.06 -38.44
N THR A 530 10.66 10.24 -38.85
CA THR A 530 10.81 11.50 -38.10
C THR A 530 9.53 11.95 -37.41
N ASP A 531 8.44 11.22 -37.60
CA ASP A 531 7.10 11.58 -37.15
C ASP A 531 6.62 10.62 -36.06
N ILE A 532 5.37 10.76 -35.60
CA ILE A 532 4.73 9.89 -34.60
C ILE A 532 4.76 8.40 -35.00
N ASP A 533 4.85 8.12 -36.31
CA ASP A 533 5.03 6.77 -36.86
C ASP A 533 6.31 6.06 -36.38
N ARG A 534 7.27 6.79 -35.78
CA ARG A 534 8.45 6.17 -35.16
C ARG A 534 8.14 5.41 -33.87
N TYR A 535 6.92 5.54 -33.31
CA TYR A 535 6.43 4.84 -32.10
C TYR A 535 5.20 3.97 -32.39
N PRO A 536 5.35 2.90 -33.20
CA PRO A 536 4.22 2.12 -33.69
C PRO A 536 3.42 1.45 -32.57
N ILE A 537 4.02 1.07 -31.44
CA ILE A 537 3.30 0.38 -30.35
C ILE A 537 2.40 1.38 -29.61
N ALA A 538 2.92 2.54 -29.25
CA ALA A 538 2.17 3.59 -28.55
C ALA A 538 1.00 4.12 -29.41
N VAL A 539 1.27 4.42 -30.69
CA VAL A 539 0.25 4.87 -31.64
C VAL A 539 -0.82 3.79 -31.82
N ALA A 540 -0.44 2.53 -31.98
CA ALA A 540 -1.39 1.42 -32.09
C ALA A 540 -2.25 1.23 -30.83
N ALA A 541 -1.70 1.50 -29.65
CA ALA A 541 -2.43 1.42 -28.38
C ALA A 541 -3.42 2.59 -28.19
N ALA A 542 -3.05 3.81 -28.62
CA ALA A 542 -3.87 5.01 -28.51
C ALA A 542 -5.03 5.03 -29.52
N ARG A 543 -4.78 4.56 -30.75
CA ARG A 543 -5.69 4.67 -31.90
C ARG A 543 -7.13 4.18 -31.61
N PRO A 544 -7.37 2.98 -31.04
CA PRO A 544 -8.73 2.48 -30.83
C PRO A 544 -9.55 3.37 -29.89
N LEU A 545 -8.92 3.91 -28.84
CA LEU A 545 -9.56 4.79 -27.88
C LEU A 545 -9.90 6.14 -28.52
N LEU A 546 -8.93 6.76 -29.19
CA LEU A 546 -9.12 8.06 -29.84
C LEU A 546 -10.14 7.99 -30.98
N ALA A 547 -10.12 6.92 -31.77
CA ALA A 547 -11.09 6.68 -32.84
C ALA A 547 -12.53 6.56 -32.31
N LYS A 548 -12.71 5.87 -31.16
CA LYS A 548 -14.03 5.70 -30.50
C LYS A 548 -14.69 7.04 -30.17
N TYR A 549 -13.90 8.07 -29.90
CA TYR A 549 -14.39 9.41 -29.53
C TYR A 549 -14.17 10.47 -30.63
N GLY A 550 -13.76 10.06 -31.84
CA GLY A 550 -13.57 10.98 -32.98
C GLY A 550 -12.34 11.89 -32.87
N LEU A 551 -11.36 11.54 -32.02
CA LEU A 551 -10.17 12.35 -31.71
C LEU A 551 -8.91 11.89 -32.45
N GLU A 552 -8.96 10.76 -33.15
CA GLU A 552 -7.78 10.13 -33.79
C GLU A 552 -7.04 11.09 -34.72
N MET A 553 -7.76 11.72 -35.67
CA MET A 553 -7.15 12.62 -36.66
C MET A 553 -6.67 13.95 -36.08
N THR A 554 -7.08 14.31 -34.87
CA THR A 554 -6.64 15.55 -34.22
C THR A 554 -5.43 15.30 -33.35
N VAL A 555 -5.39 14.15 -32.66
CA VAL A 555 -4.32 13.81 -31.72
C VAL A 555 -3.14 13.15 -32.43
N LEU A 556 -3.37 12.31 -33.43
CA LEU A 556 -2.34 11.52 -34.13
C LEU A 556 -2.03 12.04 -35.54
N ALA A 557 -2.33 13.31 -35.83
CA ALA A 557 -1.93 13.98 -37.07
C ALA A 557 -0.60 14.70 -36.89
#